data_AF-A0A7W4B3F1-F1
#
_entry.id   AF-A0A7W4B3F1-F1
#
_cell.length_a   1.000
_cell.length_b   1.000
_cell.length_c   1.000
_cell.angle_alpha   90.00
_cell.angle_beta   90.00
_cell.angle_gamma   90.00
#
_symmetry.space_group_name_H-M   'P 1'
#
loop_
_entity.id
_entity.type
_entity.pdbx_description
1 polymer ?
#
loop_
_entity_poly.entity_id
_entity_poly.type
_entity_poly.pdbx_seq_one_letter_code
_entity_poly.pdbx_strand_id
1 'polypeptide(L)'
;EASPIDTWVLKNQGEGGGNCLFGADISHELAELEPAQYQAWSLMRRLHPRPRATPTLVVRDGEIETINDMIPEIGMFTVHIDGEPVMEDSSNSDSPGYSGYLVRSKSAMVTEGGVHSGQGVLDSLMFSD
;
A
#
# COMPACT_ATOMS: atom_id res chain seq x y z
N GLU A 1 11.10 6.15 -22.53
CA GLU A 1 10.66 6.84 -21.30
C GLU A 1 9.38 6.17 -20.81
N ALA A 2 9.12 6.16 -19.50
CA ALA A 2 7.86 5.63 -18.97
C ALA A 2 6.69 6.48 -19.48
N SER A 3 5.57 5.84 -19.80
CA SER A 3 4.38 6.57 -20.27
C SER A 3 3.87 7.46 -19.14
N PRO A 4 3.34 8.67 -19.42
CA PRO A 4 2.74 9.51 -18.38
C PRO A 4 1.70 8.77 -17.53
N ILE A 5 0.97 7.82 -18.12
CA ILE A 5 -0.05 7.02 -17.43
C ILE A 5 0.55 6.09 -16.35
N ASP A 6 1.81 5.69 -16.48
CA ASP A 6 2.49 4.81 -15.51
C ASP A 6 2.76 5.52 -14.17
N THR A 7 2.63 6.85 -14.14
CA THR A 7 2.75 7.69 -12.95
C THR A 7 1.45 7.84 -12.17
N TRP A 8 0.38 7.15 -12.59
CA TRP A 8 -0.95 7.21 -11.97
C TRP A 8 -1.46 5.83 -11.58
N VAL A 9 -2.40 5.83 -10.64
CA VAL A 9 -3.26 4.71 -10.28
C VAL A 9 -4.69 5.21 -10.22
N LEU A 10 -5.62 4.48 -10.82
CA LEU A 10 -7.04 4.77 -10.78
C LEU A 10 -7.69 3.81 -9.77
N LYS A 11 -8.43 4.34 -8.80
CA LYS A 11 -8.99 3.55 -7.68
C LYS A 11 -10.50 3.69 -7.65
N ASN A 12 -11.23 2.59 -7.50
CA ASN A 12 -12.66 2.64 -7.17
C ASN A 12 -12.86 2.71 -5.63
N GLN A 13 -14.10 2.62 -5.15
CA GLN A 13 -14.44 2.68 -3.71
C GLN A 13 -14.29 1.34 -2.95
N GLY A 14 -13.73 0.31 -3.57
CA GLY A 14 -13.57 -1.01 -2.96
C GLY A 14 -12.37 -1.09 -2.01
N GLU A 15 -12.52 -1.88 -0.94
CA GLU A 15 -11.48 -2.16 0.05
C GLU A 15 -10.91 -3.59 -0.09
N GLY A 16 -9.79 -3.88 0.58
CA GLY A 16 -9.24 -5.24 0.65
C GLY A 16 -8.36 -5.70 -0.52
N GLY A 17 -7.98 -4.80 -1.44
CA GLY A 17 -7.22 -5.12 -2.66
C GLY A 17 -8.12 -5.45 -3.86
N GLY A 18 -7.57 -5.60 -5.06
CA GLY A 18 -8.32 -5.90 -6.29
C GLY A 18 -8.94 -4.70 -7.01
N ASN A 19 -8.78 -3.49 -6.47
CA ASN A 19 -9.63 -2.34 -6.78
C ASN A 19 -8.88 -1.17 -7.45
N CYS A 20 -7.64 -1.41 -7.88
CA CYS A 20 -6.77 -0.43 -8.51
C CYS A 20 -6.45 -0.82 -9.95
N LEU A 21 -6.57 0.14 -10.87
CA LEU A 21 -6.14 0.00 -12.26
C LEU A 21 -4.81 0.74 -12.50
N PHE A 22 -3.99 0.19 -13.39
CA PHE A 22 -2.64 0.68 -13.68
C PHE A 22 -2.40 0.71 -15.18
N GLY A 23 -1.50 1.58 -15.64
CA GLY A 23 -1.04 1.56 -17.04
C GLY A 23 -2.19 1.79 -18.04
N ALA A 24 -2.24 0.97 -19.08
CA ALA A 24 -3.24 1.06 -20.14
C ALA A 24 -4.69 0.85 -19.66
N ASP A 25 -4.90 0.08 -18.59
CA ASP A 25 -6.23 -0.19 -18.03
C ASP A 25 -6.89 1.10 -17.52
N ILE A 26 -6.10 2.07 -17.08
CA ILE A 26 -6.60 3.40 -16.70
C ILE A 26 -7.22 4.09 -17.92
N SER A 27 -6.54 4.07 -19.06
CA SER A 27 -7.03 4.71 -20.27
C SER A 27 -8.27 4.01 -20.84
N HIS A 28 -8.31 2.68 -20.75
CA HIS A 28 -9.47 1.91 -21.16
C HIS A 28 -10.70 2.25 -20.30
N GLU A 29 -10.57 2.21 -18.98
CA GLU A 29 -11.67 2.54 -18.07
C GLU A 29 -12.16 3.97 -18.24
N LEU A 30 -11.25 4.96 -18.29
CA LEU A 30 -11.62 6.37 -18.47
C LEU A 30 -12.32 6.66 -19.81
N ALA A 31 -12.08 5.84 -20.84
CA ALA A 31 -12.76 5.98 -22.13
C ALA A 31 -14.19 5.43 -22.12
N GLU A 32 -14.50 4.49 -21.21
CA GLU A 32 -15.80 3.85 -21.10
C GLU A 32 -16.69 4.46 -20.00
N LEU A 33 -16.09 5.21 -19.06
CA LEU A 33 -16.83 5.83 -17.97
C LEU A 33 -17.78 6.93 -18.44
N GLU A 34 -19.05 6.79 -18.07
CA GLU A 34 -20.04 7.86 -18.20
C GLU A 34 -19.89 8.90 -17.08
N PRO A 35 -20.22 10.18 -17.30
CA PRO A 35 -20.06 11.24 -16.28
C PRO A 35 -20.72 10.94 -14.93
N ALA A 36 -21.82 10.16 -14.91
CA ALA A 36 -22.50 9.75 -13.70
C ALA A 36 -21.68 8.79 -12.82
N GLN A 37 -20.67 8.11 -13.39
CA GLN A 37 -19.84 7.11 -12.73
C GLN A 37 -18.54 7.71 -12.16
N TYR A 38 -18.16 8.93 -12.55
CA TYR A 38 -16.88 9.54 -12.15
C TYR A 38 -16.68 9.62 -10.63
N GLN A 39 -17.76 9.87 -9.89
CA GLN A 39 -17.72 9.94 -8.42
C GLN A 39 -17.31 8.63 -7.73
N ALA A 40 -17.40 7.48 -8.41
CA ALA A 40 -16.96 6.20 -7.89
C ALA A 40 -15.43 6.03 -7.95
N TRP A 41 -14.72 6.90 -8.67
CA TRP A 41 -13.31 6.75 -8.97
C TRP A 41 -12.46 7.90 -8.44
N SER A 42 -11.19 7.62 -8.18
CA SER A 42 -10.19 8.60 -7.79
C SER A 42 -8.88 8.33 -8.54
N LEU A 43 -8.35 9.35 -9.20
CA LEU A 43 -7.05 9.30 -9.85
C LEU A 43 -5.99 9.80 -8.86
N MET A 44 -5.02 8.95 -8.56
CA MET A 44 -3.96 9.24 -7.59
C MET A 44 -2.60 9.09 -8.25
N ARG A 45 -1.66 9.98 -7.90
CA ARG A 45 -0.26 9.83 -8.33
C ARG A 45 0.33 8.56 -7.72
N ARG A 46 0.87 7.70 -8.57
CA ARG A 46 1.53 6.46 -8.16
C ARG A 46 2.83 6.79 -7.42
N LEU A 47 3.02 6.12 -6.28
CA LEU A 47 4.27 6.18 -5.55
C LEU A 47 5.24 5.16 -6.15
N HIS A 48 6.50 5.54 -6.29
CA HIS A 48 7.59 4.68 -6.76
C HIS A 48 8.65 4.58 -5.66
N PRO A 49 8.42 3.76 -4.61
CA PRO A 49 9.42 3.54 -3.58
C PRO A 49 10.70 2.95 -4.18
N ARG A 50 11.85 3.30 -3.60
CA ARG A 50 13.10 2.64 -3.96
C ARG A 50 13.09 1.23 -3.37
N PRO A 51 13.38 0.18 -4.16
CA PRO A 51 13.57 -1.16 -3.62
C PRO A 51 14.72 -1.20 -2.61
N ARG A 52 14.65 -2.18 -1.69
CA ARG A 52 15.74 -2.45 -0.74
C ARG A 52 17.03 -2.78 -1.49
N ALA A 53 18.15 -2.31 -0.96
CA ALA A 53 19.47 -2.57 -1.54
C ALA A 53 19.89 -4.04 -1.38
N THR A 54 19.43 -4.69 -0.32
CA THR A 54 19.69 -6.10 -0.03
C THR A 54 18.50 -6.97 -0.45
N PRO A 55 18.76 -8.14 -1.07
CA PRO A 55 17.71 -9.12 -1.34
C PRO A 55 17.00 -9.52 -0.04
N THR A 56 15.68 -9.64 -0.11
CA THR A 56 14.84 -10.09 1.00
C THR A 56 14.49 -11.56 0.81
N LEU A 57 14.69 -12.37 1.85
CA LEU A 57 14.21 -13.74 1.88
C LEU A 57 12.75 -13.74 2.33
N VAL A 58 11.88 -14.32 1.53
CA VAL A 58 10.46 -14.48 1.78
C VAL A 58 10.18 -15.95 2.08
N VAL A 59 9.40 -16.22 3.14
CA VAL A 59 8.92 -17.56 3.44
C VAL A 59 7.45 -17.66 3.06
N ARG A 60 7.10 -18.58 2.17
CA ARG A 60 5.72 -18.86 1.73
C ARG A 60 5.53 -20.36 1.59
N ASP A 61 4.47 -20.90 2.16
CA ASP A 61 4.16 -22.34 2.13
C ASP A 61 5.31 -23.26 2.57
N GLY A 62 6.16 -22.77 3.48
CA GLY A 62 7.34 -23.47 3.98
C GLY A 62 8.57 -23.40 3.05
N GLU A 63 8.47 -22.73 1.91
CA GLU A 63 9.55 -22.53 0.96
C GLU A 63 10.16 -21.13 1.09
N ILE A 64 11.44 -21.00 0.72
CA ILE A 64 12.17 -19.74 0.74
C ILE A 64 12.33 -19.22 -0.69
N GLU A 65 11.87 -17.99 -0.91
CA GLU A 65 12.04 -17.25 -2.15
C GLU A 65 12.94 -16.03 -1.91
N THR A 66 13.84 -15.74 -2.86
CA THR A 66 14.70 -14.55 -2.80
C THR A 66 14.12 -13.45 -3.69
N ILE A 67 13.72 -12.33 -3.09
CA ILE A 67 13.17 -11.16 -3.79
C ILE A 67 14.20 -10.03 -3.78
N ASN A 68 14.64 -9.62 -4.96
CA ASN A 68 15.72 -8.61 -5.13
C ASN A 68 15.21 -7.17 -5.15
N ASP A 69 13.90 -6.97 -5.30
CA ASP A 69 13.28 -5.66 -5.55
C ASP A 69 12.17 -5.35 -4.54
N MET A 70 12.33 -5.81 -3.30
CA MET A 70 11.33 -5.66 -2.25
C MET A 70 11.08 -4.18 -1.91
N ILE A 71 9.82 -3.78 -1.87
CA ILE A 71 9.36 -2.45 -1.42
C ILE A 71 8.42 -2.59 -0.21
N PRO A 72 8.59 -1.76 0.84
CA PRO A 72 7.70 -1.76 2.01
C PRO A 72 6.55 -0.76 1.87
N GLU A 73 5.44 -1.07 2.53
CA GLU A 73 4.30 -0.21 2.80
C GLU A 73 4.03 -0.24 4.31
N ILE A 74 4.14 0.91 4.98
CA ILE A 74 3.92 1.04 6.42
C ILE A 74 2.48 1.48 6.70
N GLY A 75 1.76 0.70 7.51
CA GLY A 75 0.50 1.07 8.12
C GLY A 75 0.71 1.44 9.58
N MET A 76 0.12 2.54 10.03
CA MET A 76 0.10 2.96 11.43
C MET A 76 -1.31 2.80 11.99
N PHE A 77 -1.43 2.14 13.13
CA PHE A 77 -2.71 1.99 13.81
C PHE A 77 -2.91 3.11 14.81
N THR A 78 -4.10 3.68 14.81
CA THR A 78 -4.59 4.59 15.83
C THR A 78 -5.92 4.08 16.37
N VAL A 79 -6.15 4.25 17.68
CA VAL A 79 -7.38 3.79 18.34
C VAL A 79 -8.05 4.97 19.01
N HIS A 80 -9.31 5.21 18.64
CA HIS A 80 -10.12 6.30 19.16
C HIS A 80 -11.47 5.78 19.66
N ILE A 81 -11.97 6.35 20.75
CA ILE A 81 -13.33 6.12 21.28
C ILE A 81 -13.99 7.49 21.39
N ASP A 82 -15.18 7.63 20.78
CA ASP A 82 -15.94 8.89 20.75
C ASP A 82 -15.15 10.10 20.24
N GLY A 83 -14.20 9.87 19.33
CA GLY A 83 -13.35 10.90 18.75
C GLY A 83 -12.07 11.19 19.54
N GLU A 84 -11.93 10.63 20.75
CA GLU A 84 -10.78 10.83 21.62
C GLU A 84 -9.78 9.68 21.51
N PRO A 85 -8.46 9.95 21.49
CA PRO A 85 -7.45 8.91 21.43
C PRO A 85 -7.42 8.07 22.71
N VAL A 86 -7.47 6.73 22.57
CA VAL A 86 -7.46 5.82 23.75
C VAL A 86 -6.09 5.75 24.41
N MET A 87 -5.04 5.85 23.59
CA MET A 87 -3.65 5.86 24.04
C MET A 87 -3.21 7.33 24.18
N GLU A 88 -3.65 7.98 25.25
CA GLU A 88 -3.11 9.28 25.65
C GLU A 88 -1.71 9.10 26.22
N ASP A 89 -0.75 9.82 25.63
CA ASP A 89 0.51 10.05 26.33
C ASP A 89 0.22 11.08 27.42
N SER A 90 0.35 10.69 28.69
CA SER A 90 0.17 11.62 29.83
C SER A 90 1.06 12.86 29.78
N SER A 91 2.10 12.85 28.95
CA SER A 91 3.01 13.98 28.70
C SER A 91 2.65 14.81 27.46
N ASN A 92 1.72 14.34 26.61
CA ASN A 92 1.30 15.03 25.39
C ASN A 92 -0.19 14.80 25.09
N SER A 93 -1.01 15.82 25.38
CA SER A 93 -2.45 15.82 25.12
C SER A 93 -2.82 15.74 23.63
N ASP A 94 -1.87 16.00 22.73
CA ASP A 94 -2.07 15.93 21.28
C ASP A 94 -1.61 14.57 20.70
N SER A 95 -1.51 13.53 21.54
CA SER A 95 -1.15 12.19 21.09
C SER A 95 -2.18 11.65 20.08
N PRO A 96 -1.78 11.18 18.89
CA PRO A 96 -2.70 10.70 17.86
C PRO A 96 -3.34 9.34 18.17
N GLY A 97 -3.27 8.86 19.41
CA GLY A 97 -3.78 7.54 19.81
C GLY A 97 -3.00 6.37 19.18
N TYR A 98 -1.72 6.56 18.89
CA TYR A 98 -0.88 5.55 18.25
C TYR A 98 -0.86 4.22 19.02
N SER A 99 -1.11 3.13 18.31
CA SER A 99 -1.30 1.79 18.88
C SER A 99 -0.47 0.70 18.18
N GLY A 100 0.59 1.10 17.47
CA GLY A 100 1.50 0.18 16.77
C GLY A 100 1.44 0.32 15.25
N TYR A 101 2.14 -0.59 14.57
CA TYR A 101 2.30 -0.55 13.12
C TYR A 101 2.23 -1.95 12.49
N LEU A 102 2.00 -1.98 11.18
CA LEU A 102 2.15 -3.16 10.33
C LEU A 102 2.96 -2.77 9.11
N VAL A 103 4.04 -3.50 8.82
CA VAL A 103 4.71 -3.38 7.52
C VAL A 103 4.26 -4.53 6.65
N ARG A 104 3.78 -4.19 5.46
CA ARG A 104 3.56 -5.13 4.38
C ARG A 104 4.60 -4.87 3.31
N SER A 105 5.21 -5.90 2.79
CA SER A 105 6.20 -5.76 1.71
C SER A 105 5.79 -6.60 0.51
N LYS A 106 6.20 -6.16 -0.68
CA LYS A 106 5.99 -6.87 -1.94
C LYS A 106 7.13 -6.58 -2.91
N SER A 107 7.28 -7.40 -3.94
CA SER A 107 8.14 -7.07 -5.07
C SER A 107 7.63 -5.82 -5.78
N ALA A 108 8.55 -4.94 -6.22
CA ALA A 108 8.20 -3.73 -6.97
C ALA A 108 7.49 -4.02 -8.30
N MET A 109 7.65 -5.22 -8.85
CA MET A 109 6.95 -5.68 -10.06
C MET A 109 5.48 -6.01 -9.83
N VAL A 110 5.04 -6.20 -8.59
CA VAL A 110 3.65 -6.57 -8.28
C VAL A 110 2.83 -5.32 -7.95
N THR A 111 1.77 -5.11 -8.72
CA THR A 111 0.87 -3.97 -8.57
C THR A 111 0.04 -4.05 -7.28
N GLU A 112 -0.42 -5.24 -6.92
CA GLU A 112 -1.21 -5.51 -5.72
C GLU A 112 -0.38 -6.14 -4.58
N GLY A 113 -0.75 -5.85 -3.34
CA GLY A 113 0.09 -6.13 -2.16
C GLY A 113 -0.65 -6.83 -1.02
N GLY A 114 -1.75 -7.51 -1.33
CA GLY A 114 -2.52 -8.24 -0.34
C GLY A 114 -1.69 -9.39 0.23
N VAL A 115 -1.58 -9.45 1.56
CA VAL A 115 -0.95 -10.60 2.23
C VAL A 115 -1.83 -11.85 2.03
N HIS A 116 -3.15 -11.67 2.19
CA HIS A 116 -4.14 -12.74 2.07
C HIS A 116 -4.30 -13.25 0.62
N SER A 117 -4.04 -12.39 -0.37
CA SER A 117 -4.04 -12.76 -1.80
C SER A 117 -2.74 -13.44 -2.24
N GLY A 118 -1.76 -13.59 -1.35
CA GLY A 118 -0.50 -14.25 -1.63
C GLY A 118 0.54 -13.37 -2.34
N GLN A 119 0.26 -12.09 -2.56
CA GLN A 119 1.12 -11.18 -3.31
C GLN A 119 2.05 -10.35 -2.42
N GLY A 120 1.66 -10.12 -1.17
CA GLY A 120 2.46 -9.47 -0.15
C GLY A 120 2.95 -10.44 0.92
N VAL A 121 3.83 -9.93 1.77
CA VAL A 121 4.33 -10.59 2.98
C VAL A 121 4.26 -9.64 4.17
N LEU A 122 4.20 -10.21 5.37
CA LEU A 122 4.41 -9.45 6.60
C LEU A 122 5.89 -9.17 6.80
N ASP A 123 6.19 -8.00 7.35
CA ASP A 123 7.55 -7.53 7.53
C ASP A 123 7.69 -6.68 8.80
N SER A 124 8.92 -6.32 9.14
CA SER A 124 9.24 -5.47 10.28
C SER A 124 10.18 -4.32 9.86
N LEU A 125 10.31 -3.34 10.75
CA LEU A 125 11.28 -2.26 10.59
C LEU A 125 12.59 -2.66 11.24
N MET A 126 13.69 -2.43 10.52
CA MET A 126 15.04 -2.46 11.05
C MET A 126 15.60 -1.04 10.99
N PHE A 127 16.02 -0.52 12.12
CA PHE A 127 16.82 0.70 12.15
C PHE A 127 18.23 0.38 11.65
N SER A 128 18.73 1.19 10.71
CA SER A 128 20.10 1.10 10.22
C SER A 128 20.78 2.44 10.49
N ASP A 129 21.99 2.37 11.03
CA ASP A 129 22.87 3.51 11.24
C ASP A 129 23.37 4.11 9.90
#